data_AF-A0A1J5PAS5-F1
#
_entry.id   AF-A0A1J5PAS5-F1
#
_cell.length_a   1.000
_cell.length_b   1.000
_cell.length_c   1.000
_cell.angle_alpha   90.00
_cell.angle_beta   90.00
_cell.angle_gamma   90.00
#
_symmetry.space_group_name_H-M   'P 1'
#
loop_
_entity.id
_entity.type
_entity.pdbx_description
1 polymer ?
#
loop_
_entity_poly.entity_id
_entity_poly.type
_entity_poly.pdbx_seq_one_letter_code
_entity_poly.pdbx_strand_id
1 'polypeptide(L)' 'MTLLDAMIAAGGLSPYANGNSAVLIRGGKSYSVRLDGLLRRGNMADNVPLMPGDTIVIPQGWF' A
#
# COMPACT_ATOMS: atom_id res chain seq x y z
N MET A 1 10.95 8.53 -0.41
CA MET A 1 9.47 8.41 -0.41
C MET A 1 9.12 7.02 0.10
N THR A 2 8.17 6.90 1.00
CA THR A 2 7.70 5.65 1.61
C THR A 2 6.32 5.27 1.09
N LEU A 3 5.84 4.06 1.39
CA LEU A 3 4.45 3.67 1.12
C LEU A 3 3.46 4.66 1.75
N LEU A 4 3.73 5.10 2.98
CA LEU A 4 2.89 6.11 3.64
C LEU A 4 2.85 7.42 2.85
N ASP A 5 4.00 7.92 2.40
CA ASP A 5 4.07 9.17 1.62
C ASP A 5 3.27 9.06 0.32
N ALA A 6 3.36 7.92 -0.36
CA ALA A 6 2.59 7.66 -1.58
C ALA A 6 1.08 7.60 -1.31
N MET A 7 0.66 6.99 -0.20
CA MET A 7 -0.76 6.95 0.18
C MET A 7 -1.29 8.33 0.52
N ILE A 8 -0.51 9.17 1.19
CA ILE A 8 -0.88 10.57 1.47
C ILE A 8 -1.03 11.34 0.15
N ALA A 9 -0.08 11.19 -0.77
CA ALA A 9 -0.14 11.82 -2.08
C ALA A 9 -1.33 11.35 -2.93
N ALA A 10 -1.75 10.09 -2.77
CA ALA A 10 -2.91 9.51 -3.45
C ALA A 10 -4.26 9.86 -2.80
N GLY A 11 -4.27 10.51 -1.63
CA GLY A 11 -5.50 10.85 -0.91
C GLY A 11 -6.08 9.72 -0.03
N GLY A 12 -5.29 8.69 0.26
CA GLY A 12 -5.68 7.57 1.11
C GLY A 12 -6.34 6.40 0.37
N LEU A 13 -7.01 5.52 1.12
CA LEU A 13 -7.74 4.37 0.58
C LEU A 13 -9.17 4.77 0.21
N SER A 14 -9.67 4.22 -0.91
CA SER A 14 -11.09 4.35 -1.24
C SER A 14 -11.96 3.54 -0.26
N PRO A 15 -13.26 3.85 -0.11
CA PRO A 15 -14.16 3.11 0.77
C PRO A 15 -14.28 1.61 0.46
N TYR A 16 -13.95 1.22 -0.76
CA TYR A 16 -14.05 -0.16 -1.27
C TYR A 16 -12.68 -0.84 -1.37
N ALA A 17 -11.60 -0.15 -1.01
CA ALA A 17 -10.26 -0.70 -1.11
C ALA A 17 -10.00 -1.72 0.00
N ASN A 18 -9.46 -2.88 -0.38
CA ASN A 18 -8.93 -3.84 0.58
C ASN A 18 -7.43 -3.58 0.78
N GLY A 19 -7.10 -2.67 1.70
CA GLY A 19 -5.73 -2.24 1.97
C GLY A 19 -4.82 -3.36 2.50
N ASN A 20 -5.35 -4.39 3.15
CA ASN A 20 -4.56 -5.52 3.66
C ASN A 20 -4.13 -6.50 2.56
N SER A 21 -4.78 -6.46 1.40
CA SER A 21 -4.43 -7.27 0.23
C SER A 21 -3.66 -6.47 -0.82
N ALA A 22 -3.10 -5.32 -0.45
CA ALA A 22 -2.30 -4.53 -1.36
C ALA A 22 -0.98 -5.22 -1.69
N VAL A 23 -0.50 -4.99 -2.91
CA VAL A 23 0.73 -5.58 -3.43
C VAL A 23 1.63 -4.48 -3.99
N LEU A 24 2.87 -4.47 -3.55
CA LEU A 24 3.95 -3.70 -4.17
C LEU A 24 4.63 -4.57 -5.22
N ILE A 25 4.69 -4.10 -6.46
CA ILE A 25 5.40 -4.74 -7.55
C ILE A 25 6.70 -3.95 -7.78
N ARG A 26 7.85 -4.64 -7.67
CA ARG A 26 9.19 -4.08 -7.87
C ARG A 26 10.03 -5.01 -8.72
N GLY A 27 10.43 -4.54 -9.91
CA GLY A 27 11.29 -5.32 -10.82
C GLY A 27 10.74 -6.71 -11.16
N GLY A 28 9.41 -6.83 -11.31
CA GLY A 28 8.72 -8.10 -11.59
C GLY A 28 8.49 -9.01 -10.38
N LYS A 29 8.88 -8.60 -9.17
CA LYS A 29 8.58 -9.30 -7.92
C LYS A 29 7.42 -8.63 -7.18
N SER A 30 6.56 -9.44 -6.59
CA SER A 30 5.40 -9.00 -5.82
C SER A 30 5.66 -9.15 -4.32
N TYR A 31 5.33 -8.10 -3.57
CA TYR A 31 5.48 -8.02 -2.12
C TYR A 31 4.12 -7.66 -1.50
N SER A 32 3.58 -8.54 -0.67
CA SER A 32 2.34 -8.25 0.06
C SER A 32 2.59 -7.18 1.12
N VAL A 33 1.74 -6.17 1.16
CA VAL A 33 1.84 -5.06 2.11
C VAL A 33 0.46 -4.79 2.72
N ARG A 34 0.41 -4.48 4.02
CA ARG A 34 -0.86 -4.23 4.71
C ARG A 34 -1.05 -2.74 5.00
N LEU A 35 -1.77 -2.08 4.11
CA LEU A 35 -1.99 -0.63 4.18
C LEU A 35 -2.98 -0.22 5.28
N ASP A 36 -3.97 -1.05 5.65
CA ASP A 36 -4.89 -0.68 6.75
C ASP A 36 -4.17 -0.60 8.09
N GLY A 37 -3.25 -1.53 8.36
CA GLY A 37 -2.43 -1.50 9.57
C GLY A 37 -1.60 -0.21 9.65
N LEU A 38 -1.00 0.16 8.53
CA LEU A 38 -0.18 1.36 8.38
C LEU A 38 -1.01 2.64 8.54
N LEU A 39 -2.14 2.77 7.83
CA LEU A 39 -2.94 3.99 7.79
C LEU A 39 -3.86 4.18 9.01
N ARG A 40 -4.46 3.10 9.52
CA ARG A 40 -5.47 3.19 10.59
C ARG A 40 -4.88 2.99 11.99
N ARG A 41 -3.83 2.18 12.11
CA ARG A 41 -3.23 1.79 13.40
C ARG A 41 -1.81 2.32 13.59
N GLY A 42 -1.25 3.01 12.60
CA GLY A 42 0.13 3.50 12.65
C GLY A 42 1.16 2.37 12.70
N ASN A 43 0.81 1.15 12.27
CA ASN A 43 1.74 0.04 12.25
C ASN A 43 2.73 0.20 11.09
N MET A 44 3.95 0.58 11.43
CA MET A 44 5.02 0.86 10.45
C MET A 44 5.71 -0.41 9.92
N ALA A 45 5.30 -1.62 10.33
CA ALA A 45 5.93 -2.87 9.91
C ALA A 45 6.01 -3.03 8.38
N ASP A 46 4.99 -2.54 7.68
CA ASP A 46 4.89 -2.65 6.22
C ASP A 46 5.23 -1.31 5.53
N ASN A 47 5.76 -0.29 6.23
CA ASN A 47 6.09 1.01 5.65
C ASN A 47 7.48 1.01 4.97
N VAL A 48 7.56 0.36 3.81
CA VAL A 48 8.83 0.24 3.07
C VAL A 48 9.15 1.50 2.25
N PRO A 49 10.45 1.80 2.02
CA PRO A 49 10.87 2.84 1.09
C PRO A 49 10.53 2.43 -0.35
N LEU A 50 10.02 3.39 -1.12
CA LEU A 50 9.71 3.24 -2.54
C LEU A 50 10.90 3.59 -3.42
N MET A 51 11.01 2.87 -4.53
CA MET A 51 12.04 3.01 -5.55
C MET A 51 11.41 3.39 -6.90
N PRO A 52 12.14 4.06 -7.80
CA PRO A 52 11.65 4.33 -9.15
C PRO A 52 11.23 3.03 -9.86
N GLY A 53 10.05 3.04 -10.48
CA GLY A 53 9.47 1.87 -11.16
C GLY A 53 8.61 0.97 -10.27
N ASP A 54 8.49 1.28 -8.97
CA ASP A 54 7.54 0.60 -8.09
C ASP A 54 6.10 0.87 -8.52
N THR A 55 5.27 -0.17 -8.47
CA THR A 55 3.82 -0.07 -8.70
C THR A 55 3.08 -0.63 -7.49
N ILE A 56 2.13 0.13 -6.95
CA ILE A 56 1.30 -0.29 -5.82
C ILE A 56 -0.09 -0.62 -6.36
N VAL A 57 -0.52 -1.87 -6.19
CA VAL A 57 -1.84 -2.33 -6.59
C VAL A 57 -2.67 -2.56 -5.34
N ILE A 58 -3.81 -1.88 -5.26
CA ILE A 58 -4.76 -2.01 -4.16
C ILE A 58 -6.06 -2.60 -4.73
N PRO A 59 -6.35 -3.88 -4.47
CA PRO A 59 -7.57 -4.49 -4.96
C PRO A 59 -8.79 -3.90 -4.25
N GLN A 60 -9.93 -3.98 -4.91
CA GLN A 60 -11.21 -3.75 -4.25
C GLN A 60 -11.56 -4.97 -3.39
N GLY A 61 -12.06 -4.73 -2.19
CA GLY A 61 -12.69 -5.75 -1.37
C GLY A 61 -14.17 -5.84 -1.70
N TRP A 62 -14.68 -7.05 -1.87
CA TRP A 62 -16.12 -7.30 -1.89
C TRP A 62 -16.47 -7.98 -0.56
N PHE A 63 -17.27 -7.27 0.25
CA PHE A 63 -17.85 -7.68 1.54
C PHE A 63 -16.85 -7.84 2.70
#